data_AF-A0A952P7W9-F1
#
_entry.id   AF-A0A952P7W9-F1
#
_cell.length_a   1.000
_cell.length_b   1.000
_cell.length_c   1.000
_cell.angle_alpha   90.00
_cell.angle_beta   90.00
_cell.angle_gamma   90.00
#
_symmetry.space_group_name_H-M   'P 1'
#
loop_
_entity.id
_entity.type
_entity.pdbx_description
1 polymer ?
#
loop_
_entity_poly.entity_id
_entity_poly.type
_entity_poly.pdbx_seq_one_letter_code
_entity_poly.pdbx_strand_id
1 'polypeptide(L)'
;DRLDRLPADSKPAVWWNLKYKNRWLSDGSVISGNPVFTNILWNEVGRGADLHEIEEWLDQNPRIVQELTTAVFSAEPPLMSDFFDVDSFDLPRAKEGQQLFNGTCARCHGTYEKGWDRADASSLSKKELLKTTLVRYHQKTPVIDVGTDPLRHQGMASLERLNDLVISQKQGTVIKPQKGYVPPPLVGIWSRWPYFHNNSAPSLCAVLTRGPDRPMVYYSGESKNPETDFDRDCNGYPLGTKTPVAWKTREHRYDTRKAGMNRFGHDEGVFLKNNRELFTPDQKKSIIRFLQTL
;
A
#
# COMPACT_ATOMS: atom_id res chain seq x y z
N ASP A 1 -23.42 -15.76 6.25
CA ASP A 1 -21.98 -15.45 6.22
C ASP A 1 -21.75 -14.01 6.71
N ARG A 2 -20.52 -13.60 7.14
CA ARG A 2 -20.24 -12.20 7.52
C ARG A 2 -20.37 -11.24 6.34
N LEU A 3 -19.98 -11.69 5.15
CA LEU A 3 -19.98 -10.90 3.92
C LEU A 3 -21.40 -10.56 3.42
N ASP A 4 -22.44 -11.26 3.91
CA ASP A 4 -23.84 -10.94 3.60
C ASP A 4 -24.31 -9.62 4.23
N ARG A 5 -23.59 -9.12 5.25
CA ARG A 5 -24.05 -8.00 6.09
C ARG A 5 -23.02 -6.89 6.26
N LEU A 6 -21.73 -7.21 6.09
CA LEU A 6 -20.64 -6.27 6.33
C LEU A 6 -19.75 -6.18 5.08
N PRO A 7 -19.38 -4.95 4.66
CA PRO A 7 -18.43 -4.78 3.58
C PRO A 7 -17.05 -5.28 4.02
N ALA A 8 -16.29 -5.83 3.08
CA ALA A 8 -14.91 -6.27 3.31
C ALA A 8 -14.02 -5.84 2.13
N ASP A 9 -14.22 -4.62 1.65
CA ASP A 9 -13.48 -4.07 0.51
C ASP A 9 -12.04 -3.69 0.90
N SER A 10 -11.14 -3.85 -0.06
CA SER A 10 -9.77 -3.32 0.02
C SER A 10 -9.36 -2.77 -1.32
N LYS A 11 -8.62 -1.66 -1.28
CA LYS A 11 -7.76 -1.21 -2.37
C LYS A 11 -6.83 -2.36 -2.79
N PRO A 12 -6.67 -2.61 -4.11
CA PRO A 12 -5.63 -3.48 -4.61
C PRO A 12 -4.24 -3.02 -4.17
N ALA A 13 -3.40 -3.97 -3.76
CA ALA A 13 -1.99 -3.72 -3.50
C ALA A 13 -1.17 -3.76 -4.80
N VAL A 14 -0.04 -3.07 -4.82
CA VAL A 14 0.86 -3.02 -5.98
C VAL A 14 1.69 -4.28 -6.13
N TRP A 15 1.93 -4.71 -7.38
CA TRP A 15 2.69 -5.92 -7.68
C TRP A 15 4.18 -5.81 -7.37
N TRP A 16 4.80 -4.65 -7.57
CA TRP A 16 6.23 -4.45 -7.31
C TRP A 16 6.65 -4.66 -5.85
N ASN A 17 5.68 -4.77 -4.92
CA ASN A 17 5.94 -5.11 -3.53
C ASN A 17 5.92 -6.61 -3.23
N LEU A 18 5.45 -7.46 -4.15
CA LEU A 18 5.22 -8.88 -3.88
C LEU A 18 6.52 -9.65 -3.65
N LYS A 19 7.60 -9.28 -4.35
CA LYS A 19 8.94 -9.88 -4.17
C LYS A 19 9.53 -9.76 -2.76
N TYR A 20 9.00 -8.88 -1.92
CA TYR A 20 9.45 -8.71 -0.54
C TYR A 20 8.59 -9.44 0.48
N LYS A 21 7.45 -10.01 0.08
CA LYS A 21 6.45 -10.57 0.99
C LYS A 21 6.29 -12.07 0.78
N ASN A 22 5.74 -12.72 1.80
CA ASN A 22 5.31 -14.12 1.79
C ASN A 22 3.94 -14.30 2.44
N ARG A 23 3.19 -13.21 2.58
CA ARG A 23 1.75 -13.20 2.86
C ARG A 23 1.08 -12.26 1.86
N TRP A 24 -0.08 -12.68 1.36
CA TRP A 24 -0.77 -11.98 0.29
C TRP A 24 -2.04 -11.30 0.80
N LEU A 25 -2.55 -10.38 -0.04
CA LEU A 25 -3.61 -9.42 0.31
C LEU A 25 -3.16 -8.40 1.37
N SER A 26 -3.95 -7.34 1.54
CA SER A 26 -3.64 -6.25 2.48
C SER A 26 -3.69 -6.72 3.94
N ASP A 27 -4.51 -7.71 4.24
CA ASP A 27 -4.70 -8.28 5.58
C ASP A 27 -3.75 -9.45 5.89
N GLY A 28 -3.06 -10.00 4.88
CA GLY A 28 -2.10 -11.08 5.07
C GLY A 28 -2.71 -12.44 5.40
N SER A 29 -4.01 -12.66 5.12
CA SER A 29 -4.68 -13.95 5.38
C SER A 29 -4.19 -15.08 4.50
N VAL A 30 -3.68 -14.81 3.29
CA VAL A 30 -3.10 -15.87 2.46
C VAL A 30 -1.67 -16.09 2.91
N ILE A 31 -1.44 -17.18 3.65
CA ILE A 31 -0.16 -17.46 4.32
C ILE A 31 0.74 -18.45 3.58
N SER A 32 0.21 -19.06 2.51
CA SER A 32 0.92 -20.00 1.64
C SER A 32 0.28 -20.00 0.25
N GLY A 33 1.03 -20.48 -0.73
CA GLY A 33 0.63 -20.57 -2.13
C GLY A 33 1.18 -19.42 -2.97
N ASN A 34 0.81 -19.41 -4.23
CA ASN A 34 1.23 -18.39 -5.19
C ASN A 34 0.12 -17.33 -5.35
N PRO A 35 0.46 -16.02 -5.22
CA PRO A 35 -0.52 -14.93 -5.19
C PRO A 35 -1.32 -14.79 -6.50
N VAL A 36 -0.78 -15.27 -7.63
CA VAL A 36 -1.47 -15.29 -8.93
C VAL A 36 -2.60 -16.33 -8.90
N PHE A 37 -2.31 -17.56 -8.47
CA PHE A 37 -3.33 -18.60 -8.33
C PHE A 37 -4.43 -18.18 -7.37
N THR A 38 -4.08 -17.60 -6.21
CA THR A 38 -5.09 -17.14 -5.26
C THR A 38 -5.98 -16.04 -5.84
N ASN A 39 -5.42 -15.13 -6.67
CA ASN A 39 -6.23 -14.11 -7.34
C ASN A 39 -7.18 -14.71 -8.38
N ILE A 40 -6.70 -15.66 -9.20
CA ILE A 40 -7.55 -16.36 -10.17
C ILE A 40 -8.68 -17.07 -9.44
N LEU A 41 -8.36 -17.90 -8.45
CA LEU A 41 -9.35 -18.66 -7.69
C LEU A 41 -10.42 -17.75 -7.07
N TRP A 42 -10.02 -16.71 -6.33
CA TRP A 42 -10.97 -15.81 -5.68
C TRP A 42 -11.84 -15.09 -6.72
N ASN A 43 -11.23 -14.46 -7.72
CA ASN A 43 -11.97 -13.63 -8.67
C ASN A 43 -12.97 -14.47 -9.47
N GLU A 44 -12.58 -15.67 -9.91
CA GLU A 44 -13.44 -16.53 -10.71
C GLU A 44 -14.53 -17.19 -9.85
N VAL A 45 -14.24 -17.58 -8.61
CA VAL A 45 -15.29 -17.98 -7.64
C VAL A 45 -16.29 -16.85 -7.41
N GLY A 46 -15.81 -15.61 -7.26
CA GLY A 46 -16.67 -14.44 -7.10
C GLY A 46 -17.53 -14.13 -8.33
N ARG A 47 -17.10 -14.56 -9.53
CA ARG A 47 -17.87 -14.47 -10.78
C ARG A 47 -18.81 -15.65 -11.00
N GLY A 48 -18.73 -16.68 -10.17
CA GLY A 48 -19.53 -17.90 -10.30
C GLY A 48 -19.05 -18.82 -11.42
N ALA A 49 -17.77 -18.79 -11.76
CA ALA A 49 -17.17 -19.72 -12.72
C ALA A 49 -17.15 -21.16 -12.17
N ASP A 50 -17.20 -22.14 -13.07
CA ASP A 50 -17.10 -23.55 -12.72
C ASP A 50 -15.67 -23.88 -12.26
N LEU A 51 -15.54 -24.49 -11.07
CA LEU A 51 -14.24 -24.83 -10.49
C LEU A 51 -13.49 -25.88 -11.32
N HIS A 52 -14.18 -26.79 -11.99
CA HIS A 52 -13.54 -27.80 -12.85
C HIS A 52 -12.95 -27.17 -14.11
N GLU A 53 -13.64 -26.20 -14.72
CA GLU A 53 -13.11 -25.46 -15.87
C GLU A 53 -11.85 -24.66 -15.50
N ILE A 54 -11.86 -24.02 -14.32
CA ILE A 54 -10.68 -23.29 -13.82
C ILE A 54 -9.53 -24.27 -13.56
N GLU A 55 -9.80 -25.41 -12.92
CA GLU A 55 -8.76 -26.41 -12.63
C GLU A 55 -8.15 -26.97 -13.92
N GLU A 56 -8.99 -27.37 -14.89
CA GLU A 56 -8.56 -27.87 -16.19
C GLU A 56 -7.72 -26.82 -16.93
N TRP A 57 -8.16 -25.55 -16.93
CA TRP A 57 -7.41 -24.47 -17.54
C TRP A 57 -6.05 -24.29 -16.87
N LEU A 58 -5.96 -24.28 -15.54
CA LEU A 58 -4.70 -24.13 -14.83
C LEU A 58 -3.74 -25.30 -15.13
N ASP A 59 -4.25 -26.53 -15.22
CA ASP A 59 -3.47 -27.71 -15.55
C ASP A 59 -2.93 -27.69 -16.99
N GLN A 60 -3.72 -27.16 -17.93
CA GLN A 60 -3.34 -27.03 -19.33
C GLN A 60 -2.41 -25.83 -19.60
N ASN A 61 -2.38 -24.84 -18.70
CA ASN A 61 -1.67 -23.57 -18.91
C ASN A 61 -0.58 -23.25 -17.85
N PRO A 62 0.25 -24.20 -17.40
CA PRO A 62 1.22 -23.95 -16.32
C PRO A 62 2.26 -22.90 -16.70
N ARG A 63 2.64 -22.84 -17.99
CA ARG A 63 3.59 -21.86 -18.52
C ARG A 63 3.05 -20.44 -18.41
N ILE A 64 1.78 -20.22 -18.72
CA ILE A 64 1.15 -18.89 -18.62
C ILE A 64 1.18 -18.41 -17.17
N VAL A 65 0.84 -19.29 -16.22
CA VAL A 65 0.85 -18.93 -14.80
C VAL A 65 2.27 -18.64 -14.31
N GLN A 66 3.27 -19.41 -14.77
CA GLN A 66 4.67 -19.17 -14.43
C GLN A 66 5.18 -17.84 -15.01
N GLU A 67 4.86 -17.53 -16.27
CA GLU A 67 5.24 -16.27 -16.92
C GLU A 67 4.60 -15.07 -16.20
N LEU A 68 3.30 -15.16 -15.89
CA LEU A 68 2.60 -14.12 -15.13
C LEU A 68 3.18 -13.96 -13.72
N THR A 69 3.45 -15.06 -13.01
CA THR A 69 4.09 -15.02 -11.69
C THR A 69 5.45 -14.34 -11.78
N THR A 70 6.25 -14.68 -12.78
CA THR A 70 7.58 -14.08 -12.98
C THR A 70 7.47 -12.59 -13.26
N ALA A 71 6.54 -12.17 -14.11
CA ALA A 71 6.29 -10.75 -14.41
C ALA A 71 5.86 -9.97 -13.15
N VAL A 72 4.95 -10.54 -12.36
CA VAL A 72 4.46 -9.94 -11.11
C VAL A 72 5.59 -9.77 -10.08
N PHE A 73 6.44 -10.80 -9.91
CA PHE A 73 7.56 -10.74 -8.96
C PHE A 73 8.75 -9.91 -9.48
N SER A 74 8.87 -9.70 -10.79
CA SER A 74 9.91 -8.86 -11.39
C SER A 74 9.50 -7.40 -11.54
N ALA A 75 8.24 -7.05 -11.27
CA ALA A 75 7.74 -5.68 -11.41
C ALA A 75 8.54 -4.71 -10.53
N GLU A 76 8.93 -3.58 -11.10
CA GLU A 76 9.67 -2.51 -10.39
C GLU A 76 8.76 -1.32 -10.06
N PRO A 77 9.01 -0.62 -8.94
CA PRO A 77 8.28 0.58 -8.56
C PRO A 77 8.63 1.74 -9.50
N PRO A 78 7.65 2.60 -9.87
CA PRO A 78 7.96 3.84 -10.58
C PRO A 78 8.72 4.78 -9.65
N LEU A 79 9.76 5.45 -10.15
CA LEU A 79 10.45 6.48 -9.39
C LEU A 79 9.82 7.84 -9.67
N MET A 80 9.59 8.64 -8.63
CA MET A 80 9.04 9.99 -8.80
C MET A 80 9.96 10.85 -9.70
N SER A 81 11.27 10.61 -9.67
CA SER A 81 12.27 11.26 -10.53
C SER A 81 12.18 10.91 -12.02
N ASP A 82 11.34 9.94 -12.40
CA ASP A 82 11.06 9.67 -13.81
C ASP A 82 9.93 10.55 -14.36
N PHE A 83 9.19 11.22 -13.47
CA PHE A 83 8.04 12.08 -13.83
C PHE A 83 8.27 13.55 -13.46
N PHE A 84 9.13 13.83 -12.49
CA PHE A 84 9.45 15.17 -12.02
C PHE A 84 10.95 15.43 -12.11
N ASP A 85 11.31 16.69 -12.36
CA ASP A 85 12.70 17.13 -12.43
C ASP A 85 13.46 16.79 -11.14
N VAL A 86 14.61 16.13 -11.28
CA VAL A 86 15.51 15.77 -10.17
C VAL A 86 15.93 16.98 -9.35
N ASP A 87 16.03 18.16 -9.96
CA ASP A 87 16.45 19.37 -9.28
C ASP A 87 15.40 19.88 -8.29
N SER A 88 14.13 19.54 -8.51
CA SER A 88 13.04 19.90 -7.62
C SER A 88 12.96 19.05 -6.33
N PHE A 89 13.81 18.03 -6.18
CA PHE A 89 13.91 17.25 -4.94
C PHE A 89 14.84 17.94 -3.92
N ASP A 90 14.33 18.13 -2.70
CA ASP A 90 15.11 18.62 -1.55
C ASP A 90 15.86 17.44 -0.91
N LEU A 91 17.10 17.23 -1.38
CA LEU A 91 17.95 16.13 -0.92
C LEU A 91 18.32 16.23 0.58
N PRO A 92 18.70 17.39 1.14
CA PRO A 92 18.90 17.53 2.58
C PRO A 92 17.67 17.11 3.40
N ARG A 93 16.47 17.55 3.03
CA ARG A 93 15.23 17.14 3.73
C ARG A 93 14.93 15.66 3.56
N ALA A 94 15.17 15.08 2.38
CA ALA A 94 14.97 13.65 2.18
C ALA A 94 15.92 12.81 3.06
N LYS A 95 17.17 13.24 3.24
CA LYS A 95 18.13 12.60 4.16
C LYS A 95 17.71 12.73 5.62
N GLU A 96 17.25 13.91 6.06
CA GLU A 96 16.66 14.09 7.38
C GLU A 96 15.44 13.17 7.58
N GLY A 97 14.55 13.11 6.59
CA GLY A 97 13.38 12.24 6.58
C GLY A 97 13.71 10.77 6.72
N GLN A 98 14.80 10.31 6.09
CA GLN A 98 15.29 8.93 6.22
C GLN A 98 15.70 8.63 7.67
N GLN A 99 16.41 9.56 8.34
CA GLN A 99 16.82 9.37 9.74
C GLN A 99 15.60 9.24 10.66
N LEU A 100 14.61 10.13 10.50
CA LEU A 100 13.36 10.09 11.25
C LEU A 100 12.57 8.79 10.97
N PHE A 101 12.51 8.40 9.70
CA PHE A 101 11.88 7.16 9.25
C PHE A 101 12.54 5.93 9.88
N ASN A 102 13.87 5.86 9.89
CA ASN A 102 14.61 4.75 10.47
C ASN A 102 14.39 4.62 11.99
N GLY A 103 14.26 5.74 12.70
CA GLY A 103 13.98 5.75 14.14
C GLY A 103 12.57 5.28 14.52
N THR A 104 11.62 5.32 13.60
CA THR A 104 10.19 5.12 13.94
C THR A 104 9.45 4.16 13.01
N CYS A 105 9.52 4.37 11.70
CA CYS A 105 8.67 3.68 10.72
C CYS A 105 9.26 2.34 10.26
N ALA A 106 10.60 2.25 10.20
CA ALA A 106 11.30 1.11 9.63
C ALA A 106 11.02 -0.22 10.33
N ARG A 107 10.69 -0.19 11.64
CA ARG A 107 10.32 -1.40 12.41
C ARG A 107 9.14 -2.17 11.81
N CYS A 108 8.21 -1.48 11.14
CA CYS A 108 7.06 -2.10 10.48
C CYS A 108 7.29 -2.22 8.97
N HIS A 109 7.82 -1.19 8.34
CA HIS A 109 7.88 -1.07 6.88
C HIS A 109 9.18 -1.56 6.23
N GLY A 110 10.16 -2.01 7.01
CA GLY A 110 11.49 -2.36 6.51
C GLY A 110 12.42 -1.15 6.38
N THR A 111 13.66 -1.40 5.98
CA THR A 111 14.69 -0.37 5.77
C THR A 111 15.03 -0.21 4.30
N TYR A 112 15.50 1.00 3.95
CA TYR A 112 15.82 1.40 2.58
C TYR A 112 17.20 2.04 2.57
N GLU A 113 18.12 1.42 1.84
CA GLU A 113 19.41 2.02 1.52
C GLU A 113 19.27 2.83 0.23
N LYS A 114 19.87 4.01 0.21
CA LYS A 114 19.77 4.97 -0.88
C LYS A 114 21.12 5.14 -1.56
N GLY A 115 21.13 5.66 -2.79
CA GLY A 115 22.38 5.97 -3.50
C GLY A 115 23.27 6.92 -2.69
N TRP A 116 22.66 7.84 -1.93
CA TRP A 116 23.39 8.75 -1.05
C TRP A 116 23.98 8.12 0.22
N ASP A 117 23.66 6.86 0.53
CA ASP A 117 24.24 6.11 1.66
C ASP A 117 25.50 5.34 1.24
N ARG A 118 25.80 5.29 -0.06
CA ARG A 118 26.97 4.58 -0.59
C ARG A 118 28.27 5.32 -0.32
N ALA A 119 29.37 4.57 -0.21
CA ALA A 119 30.70 5.12 -0.02
C ALA A 119 31.15 6.06 -1.17
N ASP A 120 30.68 5.81 -2.38
CA ASP A 120 30.97 6.58 -3.59
C ASP A 120 29.95 7.70 -3.88
N ALA A 121 29.06 8.02 -2.92
CA ALA A 121 27.98 9.00 -3.11
C ALA A 121 28.44 10.37 -3.64
N SER A 122 29.65 10.83 -3.29
CA SER A 122 30.20 12.10 -3.79
C SER A 122 30.43 12.15 -5.31
N SER A 123 30.51 10.99 -5.96
CA SER A 123 30.68 10.86 -7.42
C SER A 123 29.38 10.59 -8.16
N LEU A 124 28.27 10.35 -7.44
CA LEU A 124 26.98 10.02 -8.03
C LEU A 124 26.22 11.28 -8.45
N SER A 125 25.51 11.19 -9.57
CA SER A 125 24.55 12.22 -9.96
C SER A 125 23.38 12.30 -8.95
N LYS A 126 22.66 13.43 -8.93
CA LYS A 126 21.47 13.58 -8.08
C LYS A 126 20.42 12.49 -8.32
N LYS A 127 20.23 12.06 -9.58
CA LYS A 127 19.33 10.96 -9.93
C LYS A 127 19.78 9.64 -9.29
N GLU A 128 21.07 9.33 -9.31
CA GLU A 128 21.62 8.12 -8.70
C GLU A 128 21.55 8.17 -7.18
N LEU A 129 21.81 9.33 -6.57
CA LEU A 129 21.65 9.54 -5.13
C LEU A 129 20.23 9.23 -4.67
N LEU A 130 19.21 9.66 -5.43
CA LEU A 130 17.79 9.44 -5.13
C LEU A 130 17.34 7.98 -5.24
N LYS A 131 18.08 7.09 -5.93
CA LYS A 131 17.66 5.70 -6.10
C LYS A 131 17.67 4.94 -4.78
N THR A 132 16.66 4.10 -4.57
CA THR A 132 16.72 3.04 -3.55
C THR A 132 17.59 1.93 -4.09
N THR A 133 18.70 1.64 -3.43
CA THR A 133 19.68 0.63 -3.85
C THR A 133 19.42 -0.72 -3.20
N LEU A 134 18.82 -0.73 -2.01
CA LEU A 134 18.43 -1.96 -1.33
C LEU A 134 17.18 -1.76 -0.48
N VAL A 135 16.29 -2.74 -0.54
CA VAL A 135 15.12 -2.85 0.34
C VAL A 135 15.33 -4.07 1.21
N ARG A 136 15.32 -3.88 2.53
CA ARG A 136 15.32 -5.00 3.49
C ARG A 136 13.97 -5.03 4.19
N TYR A 137 13.28 -6.14 4.04
CA TYR A 137 11.96 -6.36 4.63
C TYR A 137 11.98 -7.63 5.50
N HIS A 138 10.91 -7.83 6.27
CA HIS A 138 10.80 -8.93 7.22
C HIS A 138 10.84 -10.29 6.51
N GLN A 139 11.65 -11.22 7.02
CA GLN A 139 11.71 -12.60 6.53
C GLN A 139 10.33 -13.27 6.59
N LYS A 140 9.55 -13.00 7.64
CA LYS A 140 8.14 -13.36 7.75
C LYS A 140 7.32 -12.10 7.70
N THR A 141 6.45 -11.97 6.69
CA THR A 141 5.60 -10.79 6.53
C THR A 141 4.73 -10.59 7.77
N PRO A 142 4.89 -9.48 8.51
CA PRO A 142 4.11 -9.23 9.70
C PRO A 142 2.69 -8.84 9.33
N VAL A 143 1.76 -9.07 10.26
CA VAL A 143 0.43 -8.50 10.25
C VAL A 143 0.24 -7.80 11.58
N ILE A 144 -0.10 -6.51 11.53
CA ILE A 144 -0.11 -5.64 12.69
C ILE A 144 -1.44 -4.90 12.74
N ASP A 145 -2.08 -4.94 13.90
CA ASP A 145 -3.24 -4.09 14.16
C ASP A 145 -2.78 -2.74 14.65
N VAL A 146 -2.97 -1.72 13.82
CA VAL A 146 -2.70 -0.32 14.13
C VAL A 146 -3.98 0.48 14.31
N GLY A 147 -5.14 -0.18 14.52
CA GLY A 147 -6.42 0.49 14.76
C GLY A 147 -7.12 1.05 13.51
N THR A 148 -6.67 0.68 12.31
CA THR A 148 -7.38 1.00 11.05
C THR A 148 -8.67 0.20 10.92
N ASP A 149 -9.55 0.58 9.98
CA ASP A 149 -10.85 -0.08 9.79
C ASP A 149 -10.74 -1.62 9.82
N PRO A 150 -11.51 -2.32 10.67
CA PRO A 150 -11.31 -3.75 10.88
C PRO A 150 -12.11 -4.63 9.91
N LEU A 151 -13.08 -4.07 9.18
CA LEU A 151 -14.07 -4.90 8.48
C LEU A 151 -13.42 -5.75 7.39
N ARG A 152 -12.39 -5.24 6.72
CA ARG A 152 -11.66 -5.99 5.70
C ARG A 152 -10.97 -7.24 6.26
N HIS A 153 -10.23 -7.16 7.37
CA HIS A 153 -9.56 -8.34 7.91
C HIS A 153 -10.55 -9.29 8.62
N GLN A 154 -11.63 -8.76 9.21
CA GLN A 154 -12.69 -9.57 9.82
C GLN A 154 -13.49 -10.38 8.80
N GLY A 155 -13.72 -9.83 7.60
CA GLY A 155 -14.41 -10.52 6.52
C GLY A 155 -13.66 -11.74 5.99
N MET A 156 -12.34 -11.84 6.22
CA MET A 156 -11.55 -12.98 5.74
C MET A 156 -11.88 -14.29 6.45
N ALA A 157 -12.52 -14.25 7.62
CA ALA A 157 -13.04 -15.45 8.27
C ALA A 157 -13.99 -16.24 7.35
N SER A 158 -14.77 -15.55 6.52
CA SER A 158 -15.68 -16.18 5.57
C SER A 158 -14.99 -16.94 4.45
N LEU A 159 -13.72 -16.62 4.17
CA LEU A 159 -12.94 -17.20 3.07
C LEU A 159 -12.07 -18.37 3.50
N GLU A 160 -11.98 -18.65 4.80
CA GLU A 160 -11.21 -19.80 5.32
C GLU A 160 -11.73 -21.13 4.75
N ARG A 161 -13.04 -21.22 4.46
CA ARG A 161 -13.69 -22.35 3.77
C ARG A 161 -13.12 -22.67 2.37
N LEU A 162 -12.44 -21.72 1.73
CA LEU A 162 -11.80 -21.99 0.43
C LEU A 162 -10.66 -23.00 0.56
N ASN A 163 -10.12 -23.21 1.76
CA ASN A 163 -9.11 -24.25 2.01
C ASN A 163 -9.64 -25.67 1.78
N ASP A 164 -10.96 -25.88 1.85
CA ASP A 164 -11.59 -27.19 1.66
C ASP A 164 -11.70 -27.58 0.18
N LEU A 165 -11.47 -26.63 -0.74
CA LEU A 165 -11.52 -26.89 -2.17
C LEU A 165 -10.28 -27.67 -2.64
N VAL A 166 -10.51 -28.68 -3.49
CA VAL A 166 -9.45 -29.49 -4.11
C VAL A 166 -8.42 -28.61 -4.82
N ILE A 167 -8.88 -27.63 -5.59
CA ILE A 167 -8.02 -26.67 -6.30
C ILE A 167 -7.11 -25.88 -5.35
N SER A 168 -7.61 -25.47 -4.17
CA SER A 168 -6.79 -24.75 -3.17
C SER A 168 -5.69 -25.65 -2.60
N GLN A 169 -6.03 -26.91 -2.29
CA GLN A 169 -5.10 -27.90 -1.75
C GLN A 169 -4.02 -28.25 -2.77
N LYS A 170 -4.39 -28.48 -4.03
CA LYS A 170 -3.48 -28.75 -5.15
C LYS A 170 -2.47 -27.62 -5.36
N GLN A 171 -2.90 -26.36 -5.22
CA GLN A 171 -2.04 -25.18 -5.37
C GLN A 171 -1.33 -24.76 -4.07
N GLY A 172 -1.49 -25.51 -2.97
CA GLY A 172 -0.90 -25.20 -1.67
C GLY A 172 -1.33 -23.84 -1.10
N THR A 173 -2.49 -23.33 -1.52
CA THR A 173 -3.05 -22.07 -1.03
C THR A 173 -3.65 -22.29 0.35
N VAL A 174 -3.19 -21.51 1.34
CA VAL A 174 -3.72 -21.58 2.71
C VAL A 174 -4.17 -20.20 3.14
N ILE A 175 -5.45 -20.09 3.46
CA ILE A 175 -6.08 -18.89 4.00
C ILE A 175 -6.25 -19.07 5.50
N LYS A 176 -5.70 -18.14 6.27
CA LYS A 176 -5.87 -18.07 7.72
C LYS A 176 -6.13 -16.62 8.12
N PRO A 177 -7.34 -16.28 8.58
CA PRO A 177 -7.67 -14.92 9.00
C PRO A 177 -6.64 -14.35 9.98
N GLN A 178 -6.29 -13.08 9.80
CA GLN A 178 -5.36 -12.37 10.67
C GLN A 178 -6.04 -11.17 11.33
N LYS A 179 -5.49 -10.69 12.43
CA LYS A 179 -5.92 -9.45 13.08
C LYS A 179 -4.98 -8.31 12.71
N GLY A 180 -5.49 -7.35 11.93
CA GLY A 180 -4.71 -6.21 11.43
C GLY A 180 -4.35 -6.35 9.94
N TYR A 181 -3.32 -5.62 9.54
CA TYR A 181 -2.90 -5.50 8.14
C TYR A 181 -1.39 -5.64 7.97
N VAL A 182 -0.97 -6.04 6.78
CA VAL A 182 0.44 -6.07 6.39
C VAL A 182 0.93 -4.63 6.24
N PRO A 183 1.97 -4.17 6.98
CA PRO A 183 2.63 -2.90 6.71
C PRO A 183 3.49 -3.05 5.45
N PRO A 184 3.05 -2.57 4.27
CA PRO A 184 3.73 -2.92 3.02
C PRO A 184 5.12 -2.27 2.95
N PRO A 185 6.07 -2.83 2.16
CA PRO A 185 7.19 -2.05 1.67
C PRO A 185 6.68 -0.75 1.00
N LEU A 186 7.46 0.32 1.13
CA LEU A 186 7.08 1.67 0.74
C LEU A 186 7.78 2.14 -0.53
N VAL A 187 8.49 1.26 -1.25
CA VAL A 187 8.93 1.60 -2.60
C VAL A 187 7.74 1.88 -3.51
N GLY A 188 7.86 2.93 -4.32
CA GLY A 188 6.81 3.50 -5.16
C GLY A 188 5.66 4.12 -4.36
N ILE A 189 5.78 4.37 -3.04
CA ILE A 189 4.69 4.93 -2.21
C ILE A 189 4.17 6.25 -2.77
N TRP A 190 5.01 7.04 -3.42
CA TRP A 190 4.61 8.32 -3.98
C TRP A 190 3.44 8.20 -4.99
N SER A 191 3.32 7.07 -5.68
CA SER A 191 2.30 6.81 -6.70
C SER A 191 1.09 6.01 -6.18
N ARG A 192 1.05 5.72 -4.87
CA ARG A 192 0.09 4.79 -4.26
C ARG A 192 -1.07 5.47 -3.53
N TRP A 193 -1.27 6.77 -3.73
CA TRP A 193 -2.41 7.49 -3.19
C TRP A 193 -3.72 7.01 -3.86
N PRO A 194 -4.87 7.14 -3.17
CA PRO A 194 -5.01 7.41 -1.75
C PRO A 194 -4.54 6.21 -0.90
N TYR A 195 -4.18 6.45 0.36
CA TYR A 195 -3.52 5.49 1.25
C TYR A 195 -4.49 4.73 2.16
N PHE A 196 -3.91 3.79 2.92
CA PHE A 196 -4.57 2.73 3.68
C PHE A 196 -5.28 1.69 2.80
N HIS A 197 -5.64 0.56 3.41
CA HIS A 197 -6.28 -0.54 2.70
C HIS A 197 -7.64 -0.15 2.14
N ASN A 198 -8.30 0.88 2.67
CA ASN A 198 -9.64 1.29 2.26
C ASN A 198 -9.70 2.63 1.51
N ASN A 199 -8.56 3.27 1.20
CA ASN A 199 -8.46 4.61 0.59
C ASN A 199 -8.81 5.79 1.50
N SER A 200 -8.97 5.60 2.82
CA SER A 200 -9.46 6.65 3.71
C SER A 200 -8.50 7.81 3.99
N ALA A 201 -7.22 7.72 3.58
CA ALA A 201 -6.23 8.79 3.70
C ALA A 201 -5.85 9.34 2.31
N PRO A 202 -6.32 10.54 1.90
CA PRO A 202 -6.13 11.04 0.53
C PRO A 202 -4.68 11.41 0.15
N SER A 203 -3.82 11.66 1.13
CA SER A 203 -2.43 12.13 0.95
C SER A 203 -1.51 11.61 2.07
N LEU A 204 -0.19 11.68 1.92
CA LEU A 204 0.75 11.34 3.00
C LEU A 204 0.64 12.31 4.18
N CYS A 205 0.28 13.58 3.95
CA CYS A 205 -0.11 14.48 5.04
C CYS A 205 -1.25 13.90 5.86
N ALA A 206 -2.29 13.35 5.21
CA ALA A 206 -3.39 12.70 5.92
C ALA A 206 -2.94 11.43 6.66
N VAL A 207 -2.03 10.63 6.10
CA VAL A 207 -1.45 9.48 6.81
C VAL A 207 -0.77 9.91 8.12
N LEU A 208 -0.03 11.01 8.10
CA LEU A 208 0.66 11.59 9.26
C LEU A 208 -0.21 12.56 10.08
N THR A 209 -1.52 12.56 9.86
CA THR A 209 -2.52 13.32 10.65
C THR A 209 -3.28 12.35 11.54
N ARG A 210 -3.64 12.75 12.76
CA ARG A 210 -4.38 11.90 13.71
C ARG A 210 -5.74 11.52 13.14
N GLY A 211 -6.23 10.31 13.41
CA GLY A 211 -7.48 9.81 12.84
C GLY A 211 -8.68 10.78 12.93
N PRO A 212 -8.98 11.37 14.10
CA PRO A 212 -10.06 12.35 14.24
C PRO A 212 -9.91 13.57 13.33
N ASP A 213 -8.69 14.04 13.11
CA ASP A 213 -8.33 15.26 12.37
C ASP A 213 -8.12 15.02 10.87
N ARG A 214 -8.09 13.76 10.42
CA ARG A 214 -8.02 13.41 8.99
C ARG A 214 -9.28 13.85 8.25
N PRO A 215 -9.18 14.15 6.94
CA PRO A 215 -10.35 14.53 6.14
C PRO A 215 -11.48 13.51 6.24
N MET A 216 -12.67 13.98 6.65
CA MET A 216 -13.86 13.13 6.69
C MET A 216 -14.36 12.79 5.28
N VAL A 217 -14.21 13.74 4.36
CA VAL A 217 -14.67 13.69 2.98
C VAL A 217 -13.57 14.26 2.10
N TYR A 218 -13.30 13.62 0.97
CA TYR A 218 -12.46 14.16 -0.09
C TYR A 218 -13.06 13.76 -1.45
N TYR A 219 -12.55 14.34 -2.53
CA TYR A 219 -12.97 14.00 -3.88
C TYR A 219 -11.81 13.34 -4.60
N SER A 220 -12.03 12.14 -5.12
CA SER A 220 -11.08 11.45 -6.00
C SER A 220 -11.29 11.88 -7.45
N GLY A 221 -10.31 11.63 -8.30
CA GLY A 221 -10.41 11.87 -9.73
C GLY A 221 -9.22 11.30 -10.46
N GLU A 222 -9.32 11.27 -11.79
CA GLU A 222 -8.23 10.85 -12.65
C GLU A 222 -7.12 11.90 -12.62
N SER A 223 -5.88 11.46 -12.39
CA SER A 223 -4.71 12.35 -12.40
C SER A 223 -4.25 12.59 -13.83
N LYS A 224 -4.69 13.69 -14.45
CA LYS A 224 -4.34 14.05 -15.84
C LYS A 224 -3.36 15.21 -15.89
N ASN A 225 -3.56 16.21 -15.04
CA ASN A 225 -2.73 17.41 -14.97
C ASN A 225 -1.82 17.35 -13.72
N PRO A 226 -0.50 17.17 -13.89
CA PRO A 226 0.43 17.03 -12.76
C PRO A 226 0.49 18.26 -11.84
N GLU A 227 0.09 19.44 -12.31
CA GLU A 227 0.13 20.69 -11.53
C GLU A 227 -1.09 20.87 -10.62
N THR A 228 -2.23 20.28 -10.98
CA THR A 228 -3.52 20.54 -10.30
C THR A 228 -4.17 19.31 -9.73
N ASP A 229 -3.90 18.12 -10.28
CA ASP A 229 -4.51 16.87 -9.86
C ASP A 229 -3.68 16.13 -8.79
N PHE A 230 -2.46 16.60 -8.52
CA PHE A 230 -1.54 16.01 -7.55
C PHE A 230 -0.95 17.07 -6.62
N ASP A 231 -1.25 16.98 -5.32
CA ASP A 231 -0.59 17.81 -4.32
C ASP A 231 0.79 17.22 -4.02
N ARG A 232 1.83 17.85 -4.58
CA ARG A 232 3.21 17.44 -4.40
C ARG A 232 3.74 17.64 -2.97
N ASP A 233 3.21 18.58 -2.21
CA ASP A 233 3.67 18.79 -0.84
C ASP A 233 3.19 17.68 0.08
N CYS A 234 1.94 17.28 -0.09
CA CYS A 234 1.32 16.23 0.70
C CYS A 234 1.35 14.85 0.06
N ASN A 235 1.81 14.74 -1.18
CA ASN A 235 1.87 13.52 -1.98
C ASN A 235 0.53 12.78 -2.05
N GLY A 236 -0.43 13.32 -2.78
CA GLY A 236 -1.71 12.67 -3.04
C GLY A 236 -2.78 13.62 -3.56
N TYR A 237 -4.05 13.33 -3.28
CA TYR A 237 -5.15 14.16 -3.74
C TYR A 237 -5.06 15.58 -3.12
N PRO A 238 -5.18 16.64 -3.94
CA PRO A 238 -5.35 18.00 -3.45
C PRO A 238 -6.66 18.15 -2.67
N LEU A 239 -6.61 18.87 -1.55
CA LEU A 239 -7.74 19.05 -0.64
C LEU A 239 -8.27 20.49 -0.63
N GLY A 240 -9.53 20.63 -0.21
CA GLY A 240 -10.17 21.93 0.01
C GLY A 240 -10.29 22.77 -1.27
N THR A 241 -9.69 23.96 -1.24
CA THR A 241 -9.70 24.88 -2.40
C THR A 241 -8.82 24.41 -3.53
N LYS A 242 -7.81 23.57 -3.27
CA LYS A 242 -6.95 22.97 -4.31
C LYS A 242 -7.64 21.86 -5.10
N THR A 243 -8.70 21.26 -4.56
CA THR A 243 -9.42 20.16 -5.23
C THR A 243 -10.02 20.64 -6.55
N PRO A 244 -9.68 20.00 -7.70
CA PRO A 244 -10.25 20.33 -9.01
C PRO A 244 -11.78 20.40 -8.98
N VAL A 245 -12.33 21.47 -9.55
CA VAL A 245 -13.78 21.71 -9.56
C VAL A 245 -14.52 20.57 -10.25
N ALA A 246 -13.96 20.03 -11.34
CA ALA A 246 -14.53 18.91 -12.09
C ALA A 246 -14.71 17.63 -11.26
N TRP A 247 -13.93 17.45 -10.18
CA TRP A 247 -14.06 16.28 -9.30
C TRP A 247 -15.12 16.44 -8.22
N LYS A 248 -15.70 17.63 -8.03
CA LYS A 248 -16.68 17.90 -6.97
C LYS A 248 -18.08 17.36 -7.32
N THR A 249 -18.14 16.11 -7.78
CA THR A 249 -19.36 15.38 -8.11
C THR A 249 -19.65 14.31 -7.05
N ARG A 250 -20.84 13.69 -7.11
CA ARG A 250 -21.23 12.64 -6.17
C ARG A 250 -20.40 11.37 -6.37
N GLU A 251 -20.08 11.05 -7.62
CA GLU A 251 -19.38 9.84 -8.06
C GLU A 251 -17.92 9.86 -7.57
N HIS A 252 -17.32 11.04 -7.53
CA HIS A 252 -15.96 11.28 -7.04
C HIS A 252 -15.88 11.48 -5.53
N ARG A 253 -17.02 11.66 -4.84
CA ARG A 253 -17.03 11.94 -3.40
C ARG A 253 -16.77 10.68 -2.58
N TYR A 254 -15.64 10.66 -1.88
CA TYR A 254 -15.30 9.64 -0.90
C TYR A 254 -15.73 10.09 0.52
N ASP A 255 -16.40 9.22 1.28
CA ASP A 255 -16.91 9.53 2.63
C ASP A 255 -16.46 8.46 3.64
N THR A 256 -15.56 8.85 4.54
CA THR A 256 -14.95 7.94 5.52
C THR A 256 -15.92 7.51 6.64
N ARG A 257 -17.15 8.02 6.66
CA ARG A 257 -18.17 7.63 7.65
C ARG A 257 -18.94 6.39 7.24
N LYS A 258 -18.79 5.93 5.99
CA LYS A 258 -19.40 4.68 5.51
C LYS A 258 -18.70 3.47 6.16
N ALA A 259 -19.47 2.40 6.38
CA ALA A 259 -18.91 1.15 6.90
C ALA A 259 -17.78 0.63 6.00
N GLY A 260 -16.65 0.23 6.59
CA GLY A 260 -15.47 -0.25 5.87
C GLY A 260 -14.53 0.86 5.38
N MET A 261 -14.96 2.12 5.47
CA MET A 261 -14.23 3.28 4.91
C MET A 261 -13.62 4.19 6.00
N ASN A 262 -13.57 3.74 7.26
CA ASN A 262 -13.15 4.64 8.33
C ASN A 262 -11.67 5.02 8.23
N ARG A 263 -11.37 6.25 8.69
CA ARG A 263 -10.08 6.93 8.58
C ARG A 263 -9.18 6.80 9.82
N PHE A 264 -9.52 5.95 10.78
CA PHE A 264 -8.81 5.88 12.06
C PHE A 264 -7.58 4.98 12.01
N GLY A 265 -6.81 4.98 13.10
CA GLY A 265 -5.63 4.13 13.27
C GLY A 265 -4.37 4.65 12.59
N HIS A 266 -3.30 3.87 12.68
CA HIS A 266 -1.96 4.24 12.23
C HIS A 266 -1.55 5.59 12.84
N ASP A 267 -1.75 5.77 14.14
CA ASP A 267 -1.47 7.00 14.88
C ASP A 267 -0.76 6.70 16.20
N GLU A 268 -1.47 6.17 17.20
CA GLU A 268 -0.91 5.81 18.50
C GLU A 268 0.10 4.66 18.37
N GLY A 269 1.28 4.82 18.98
CA GLY A 269 2.37 3.87 18.83
C GLY A 269 3.01 3.88 17.43
N VAL A 270 2.63 4.81 16.55
CA VAL A 270 3.27 5.05 15.24
C VAL A 270 3.96 6.40 15.23
N PHE A 271 3.19 7.49 15.19
CA PHE A 271 3.71 8.87 15.27
C PHE A 271 3.12 9.65 16.45
N LEU A 272 2.27 9.02 17.26
CA LEU A 272 1.87 9.50 18.58
C LEU A 272 2.41 8.60 19.69
N LYS A 273 2.64 9.20 20.86
CA LYS A 273 2.87 8.50 22.12
C LYS A 273 2.08 9.18 23.23
N ASN A 274 1.19 8.44 23.89
CA ASN A 274 0.24 8.96 24.87
C ASN A 274 -0.56 10.14 24.30
N ASN A 275 -1.05 10.00 23.05
CA ASN A 275 -1.81 11.01 22.34
C ASN A 275 -1.04 12.31 22.02
N ARG A 276 0.29 12.31 22.14
CA ARG A 276 1.18 13.44 21.81
C ARG A 276 1.99 13.14 20.56
N GLU A 277 2.14 14.14 19.70
CA GLU A 277 2.93 14.06 18.48
C GLU A 277 4.41 13.78 18.76
N LEU A 278 4.98 12.80 18.07
CA LEU A 278 6.42 12.49 18.09
C LEU A 278 7.21 13.40 17.15
N PHE A 279 6.55 13.97 16.14
CA PHE A 279 7.17 14.77 15.09
C PHE A 279 6.58 16.17 15.03
N THR A 280 7.44 17.16 14.84
CA THR A 280 6.99 18.51 14.47
C THR A 280 6.38 18.50 13.05
N PRO A 281 5.58 19.52 12.69
CA PRO A 281 5.08 19.66 11.32
C PRO A 281 6.17 19.62 10.25
N ASP A 282 7.35 20.20 10.53
CA ASP A 282 8.46 20.20 9.58
C ASP A 282 9.15 18.85 9.48
N GLN A 283 9.29 18.10 10.59
CA GLN A 283 9.79 16.73 10.56
C GLN A 283 8.86 15.80 9.75
N LYS A 284 7.53 15.98 9.86
CA LYS A 284 6.56 15.26 9.02
C LYS A 284 6.78 15.55 7.53
N LYS A 285 7.06 16.80 7.16
CA LYS A 285 7.41 17.15 5.77
C LYS A 285 8.70 16.46 5.33
N SER A 286 9.74 16.42 6.16
CA SER A 286 10.99 15.73 5.83
C SER A 286 10.76 14.23 5.62
N ILE A 287 9.94 13.58 6.46
CA ILE A 287 9.50 12.18 6.24
C ILE A 287 8.79 12.04 4.89
N ILE A 288 7.86 12.94 4.53
CA ILE A 288 7.19 12.90 3.23
C ILE A 288 8.20 13.05 2.07
N ARG A 289 9.17 13.96 2.19
CA ARG A 289 10.23 14.13 1.19
C ARG A 289 11.08 12.88 1.03
N PHE A 290 11.37 12.16 2.12
CA PHE A 290 12.01 10.85 2.03
C PHE A 290 11.14 9.81 1.33
N LEU A 291 9.87 9.69 1.72
CA LEU A 291 8.90 8.76 1.11
C LEU A 291 8.71 9.02 -0.39
N GLN A 292 8.81 10.28 -0.83
CA GLN A 292 8.79 10.65 -2.25
C GLN A 292 9.96 10.09 -3.06
N THR A 293 11.06 9.75 -2.40
CA THR A 293 12.22 9.12 -3.05
C THR A 293 12.12 7.60 -3.12
N LEU A 294 11.15 6.99 -2.43
CA LEU A 294 10.98 5.53 -2.39
C LEU A 294 10.07 5.04 -3.52
#